data_AF-A0A6B3HV12-F1
#
_entry.id   AF-A0A6B3HV12-F1
#
_cell.length_a   1.000
_cell.length_b   1.000
_cell.length_c   1.000
_cell.angle_alpha   90.00
_cell.angle_beta   90.00
_cell.angle_gamma   90.00
#
_symmetry.space_group_name_H-M   'P 1'
#
loop_
_entity.id
_entity.type
_entity.pdbx_description
1 polymer ?
#
loop_
_entity_poly.entity_id
_entity_poly.type
_entity_poly.pdbx_seq_one_letter_code
_entity_poly.pdbx_strand_id
1 'polypeptide(L)'
;GLGLALEAGATGHEPGSPLGKPGPHSEGQARVMQGIIATLDKDAGGDTVPEALKAPLGRALNDYTADTHAILGGYAPNSPVGQDDISGSGDNSSITNSKESLLRVMRGVSDGVAGENEKGEPIRVFDTLYESQRGYAAEYLETGRQVPQSALTENVTSWDVKARHVGEALGGMNAIGTDMILDVRDAEVGTINDQARYAYHGVGSLANTIPVFGDVAQRTVDAATYEWSKDVITEKENVARADVSRETAGGIAGTNNLIDGWADTRDAKGSDAAENAKGEAKQSYITGREEAYSALRTRK
;
A
#
# COMPACT_ATOMS: atom_id res chain seq x y z
N GLY A 1 -18.50 18.07 5.59
CA GLY A 1 -18.87 17.84 4.18
C GLY A 1 -19.03 16.35 3.91
N LEU A 2 -19.43 15.95 2.70
CA LEU A 2 -19.69 14.53 2.37
C LEU A 2 -18.48 13.62 2.66
N GLY A 3 -17.27 14.01 2.25
CA GLY A 3 -16.06 13.20 2.49
C GLY A 3 -15.81 12.88 3.96
N LEU A 4 -15.95 13.87 4.85
CA LEU A 4 -15.82 13.66 6.31
C LEU A 4 -16.92 12.75 6.86
N ALA A 5 -18.14 12.83 6.34
CA ALA A 5 -19.22 11.93 6.75
C ALA A 5 -18.96 10.48 6.32
N LEU A 6 -18.35 10.29 5.13
CA LEU A 6 -17.93 8.98 4.65
C LEU A 6 -16.77 8.43 5.48
N GLU A 7 -15.76 9.23 5.81
CA GLU A 7 -14.67 8.86 6.73
C GLU A 7 -15.23 8.41 8.08
N ALA A 8 -16.09 9.22 8.71
CA ALA A 8 -16.72 8.86 9.98
C ALA A 8 -17.56 7.57 9.89
N GLY A 9 -18.33 7.40 8.81
CA GLY A 9 -19.16 6.22 8.62
C GLY A 9 -18.36 4.95 8.39
N ALA A 10 -17.26 5.03 7.64
CA ALA A 10 -16.40 3.90 7.31
C ALA A 10 -15.50 3.48 8.49
N THR A 11 -15.05 4.43 9.31
CA THR A 11 -14.06 4.19 10.38
C THR A 11 -14.67 4.18 11.78
N GLY A 12 -15.86 4.79 11.97
CA GLY A 12 -16.46 5.05 13.28
C GLY A 12 -15.69 6.06 14.15
N HIS A 13 -14.69 6.73 13.59
CA HIS A 13 -13.88 7.74 14.28
C HIS A 13 -14.33 9.16 13.94
N GLU A 14 -13.96 10.13 14.77
CA GLU A 14 -14.11 11.54 14.42
C GLU A 14 -13.21 11.86 13.21
N PRO A 15 -13.73 12.49 12.14
CA PRO A 15 -12.93 12.77 10.95
C PRO A 15 -11.66 13.57 11.27
N GLY A 16 -10.52 13.12 10.76
CA GLY A 16 -9.23 13.74 11.05
C GLY A 16 -8.59 13.35 12.39
N SER A 17 -9.28 12.57 13.25
CA SER A 17 -8.67 12.09 14.50
C SER A 17 -7.53 11.11 14.22
N PRO A 18 -6.51 11.01 15.09
CA PRO A 18 -5.42 10.04 14.92
C PRO A 18 -5.93 8.63 14.67
N LEU A 19 -5.34 7.94 13.69
CA LEU A 19 -5.70 6.55 13.40
C LEU A 19 -5.21 5.62 14.52
N GLY A 20 -6.04 4.62 14.82
CA GLY A 20 -5.73 3.57 15.78
C GLY A 20 -4.89 2.45 15.18
N LYS A 21 -5.06 1.23 15.71
CA LYS A 21 -4.53 0.03 15.07
C LYS A 21 -5.34 -0.28 13.79
N PRO A 22 -4.71 -0.84 12.75
CA PRO A 22 -5.43 -1.27 11.56
C PRO A 22 -6.46 -2.36 11.88
N GLY A 23 -7.75 -2.04 11.73
CA GLY A 23 -8.87 -2.97 11.90
C GLY A 23 -8.84 -3.83 13.19
N PRO A 24 -9.65 -4.90 13.23
CA PRO A 24 -10.79 -5.12 12.33
C PRO A 24 -11.92 -4.11 12.59
N HIS A 25 -12.91 -4.09 11.69
CA HIS A 25 -14.01 -3.14 11.72
C HIS A 25 -15.34 -3.82 12.06
N SER A 26 -16.33 -3.03 12.48
CA SER A 26 -17.72 -3.49 12.57
C SER A 26 -18.32 -3.76 11.20
N GLU A 27 -19.35 -4.61 11.15
CA GLU A 27 -20.07 -4.86 9.89
C GLU A 27 -20.62 -3.57 9.23
N GLY A 28 -21.08 -2.61 10.04
CA GLY A 28 -21.60 -1.34 9.54
C GLY A 28 -20.52 -0.51 8.86
N GLN A 29 -19.36 -0.38 9.52
CA GLN A 29 -18.17 0.28 8.99
C GLN A 29 -17.70 -0.39 7.68
N ALA A 30 -17.54 -1.72 7.69
CA ALA A 30 -17.07 -2.47 6.53
C ALA A 30 -18.03 -2.34 5.33
N ARG A 31 -19.36 -2.40 5.55
CA ARG A 31 -20.35 -2.22 4.48
C ARG A 31 -20.30 -0.81 3.89
N VAL A 32 -20.10 0.21 4.73
CA VAL A 32 -19.93 1.60 4.26
C VAL A 32 -18.68 1.70 3.39
N MET A 33 -17.54 1.17 3.84
CA MET A 33 -16.30 1.22 3.07
C MET A 33 -16.39 0.44 1.76
N GLN A 34 -16.94 -0.77 1.79
CA GLN A 34 -17.17 -1.60 0.61
C GLN A 34 -18.06 -0.89 -0.41
N GLY A 35 -19.14 -0.26 0.05
CA GLY A 35 -20.06 0.52 -0.77
C GLY A 35 -19.43 1.77 -1.37
N ILE A 36 -18.56 2.46 -0.63
CA ILE A 36 -17.80 3.61 -1.14
C ILE A 36 -16.93 3.19 -2.32
N ILE A 37 -16.12 2.14 -2.16
CA ILE A 37 -15.23 1.65 -3.23
C ILE A 37 -16.05 1.22 -4.44
N ALA A 38 -17.10 0.42 -4.25
CA ALA A 38 -17.95 -0.05 -5.34
C ALA A 38 -18.68 1.09 -6.07
N THR A 39 -19.06 2.15 -5.36
CA THR A 39 -19.73 3.31 -5.96
C THR A 39 -18.75 4.16 -6.76
N LEU A 40 -17.56 4.42 -6.23
CA LEU A 40 -16.52 5.20 -6.92
C LEU A 40 -16.00 4.49 -8.16
N ASP A 41 -15.84 3.17 -8.07
CA ASP A 41 -15.35 2.35 -9.18
C ASP A 41 -16.44 1.89 -10.15
N LYS A 42 -17.65 2.41 -10.02
CA LYS A 42 -18.71 2.15 -10.98
C LYS A 42 -18.22 2.53 -12.39
N ASP A 43 -18.44 1.65 -13.35
CA ASP A 43 -17.99 1.79 -14.74
C ASP A 43 -16.46 1.99 -14.86
N ALA A 44 -15.69 1.41 -13.92
CA ALA A 44 -14.24 1.53 -13.79
C ALA A 44 -13.74 2.99 -13.54
N GLY A 45 -14.58 3.83 -12.94
CA GLY A 45 -14.28 5.24 -12.67
C GLY A 45 -13.47 5.53 -11.41
N GLY A 46 -12.96 4.51 -10.71
CA GLY A 46 -12.33 4.66 -9.39
C GLY A 46 -11.08 5.53 -9.40
N ASP A 47 -10.44 5.70 -10.55
CA ASP A 47 -9.28 6.57 -10.76
C ASP A 47 -9.62 8.07 -10.77
N THR A 48 -10.91 8.43 -10.85
CA THR A 48 -11.37 9.80 -11.04
C THR A 48 -12.17 10.28 -9.81
N VAL A 49 -11.55 10.23 -8.63
CA VAL A 49 -12.19 10.66 -7.37
C VAL A 49 -12.26 12.19 -7.27
N PRO A 50 -13.43 12.78 -6.93
CA PRO A 50 -13.57 14.22 -6.70
C PRO A 50 -12.60 14.76 -5.62
N GLU A 51 -12.02 15.93 -5.85
CA GLU A 51 -10.97 16.50 -4.97
C GLU A 51 -11.37 16.58 -3.49
N ALA A 52 -12.61 17.00 -3.21
CA ALA A 52 -13.13 17.11 -1.84
C ALA A 52 -13.30 15.76 -1.11
N LEU A 53 -13.18 14.63 -1.81
CA LEU A 53 -13.25 13.29 -1.24
C LEU A 53 -11.87 12.66 -1.04
N LYS A 54 -10.84 13.10 -1.77
CA LYS A 54 -9.54 12.42 -1.80
C LYS A 54 -8.89 12.29 -0.42
N ALA A 55 -8.77 13.39 0.32
CA ALA A 55 -8.11 13.35 1.63
C ALA A 55 -8.92 12.55 2.68
N PRO A 56 -10.23 12.77 2.90
CA PRO A 56 -11.00 11.95 3.84
C PRO A 56 -11.04 10.47 3.49
N LEU A 57 -11.17 10.12 2.20
CA LEU A 57 -11.17 8.72 1.77
C LEU A 57 -9.77 8.09 1.84
N GLY A 58 -8.71 8.88 1.62
CA GLY A 58 -7.34 8.45 1.86
C GLY A 58 -7.10 8.06 3.32
N ARG A 59 -7.63 8.85 4.26
CA ARG A 59 -7.59 8.52 5.70
C ARG A 59 -8.38 7.25 6.00
N ALA A 60 -9.57 7.08 5.44
CA ALA A 60 -10.36 5.86 5.60
C ALA A 60 -9.61 4.63 5.04
N LEU A 61 -8.96 4.75 3.88
CA LEU A 61 -8.15 3.67 3.31
C LEU A 61 -6.95 3.30 4.19
N ASN A 62 -6.30 4.27 4.85
CA ASN A 62 -5.25 3.99 5.83
C ASN A 62 -5.81 3.25 7.06
N ASP A 63 -7.00 3.58 7.54
CA ASP A 63 -7.65 2.85 8.64
C ASP A 63 -7.95 1.38 8.26
N TYR A 64 -8.24 1.14 6.98
CA TYR A 64 -8.42 -0.18 6.36
C TYR A 64 -7.12 -0.80 5.83
N THR A 65 -5.94 -0.41 6.33
CA THR A 65 -4.65 -0.93 5.82
C THR A 65 -4.57 -2.45 5.88
N ALA A 66 -5.11 -3.09 6.93
CA ALA A 66 -5.11 -4.55 7.05
C ALA A 66 -5.89 -5.23 5.91
N ASP A 67 -7.09 -4.75 5.62
CA ASP A 67 -7.96 -5.29 4.57
C ASP A 67 -7.39 -5.00 3.18
N THR A 68 -6.93 -3.78 2.96
CA THR A 68 -6.31 -3.39 1.68
C THR A 68 -5.04 -4.19 1.42
N HIS A 69 -4.20 -4.44 2.44
CA HIS A 69 -3.04 -5.32 2.30
C HIS A 69 -3.46 -6.75 1.94
N ALA A 70 -4.54 -7.26 2.54
CA ALA A 70 -5.07 -8.59 2.23
C ALA A 70 -5.59 -8.71 0.79
N ILE A 71 -6.32 -7.69 0.32
CA ILE A 71 -6.84 -7.64 -1.04
C ILE A 71 -5.68 -7.54 -2.03
N LEU A 72 -4.77 -6.57 -1.84
CA LEU A 72 -3.61 -6.35 -2.71
C LEU A 72 -2.64 -7.54 -2.71
N GLY A 73 -2.42 -8.16 -1.56
CA GLY A 73 -1.57 -9.34 -1.39
C GLY A 73 -2.21 -10.66 -1.83
N GLY A 74 -3.44 -10.63 -2.35
CA GLY A 74 -4.09 -11.80 -2.93
C GLY A 74 -4.58 -12.84 -1.92
N TYR A 75 -4.73 -12.48 -0.64
CA TYR A 75 -5.12 -13.42 0.43
C TYR A 75 -6.40 -13.04 1.18
N ALA A 76 -7.05 -11.93 0.82
CA ALA A 76 -8.42 -11.65 1.22
C ALA A 76 -9.38 -12.70 0.62
N PRO A 77 -10.55 -12.94 1.26
CA PRO A 77 -11.56 -13.84 0.73
C PRO A 77 -11.92 -13.53 -0.74
N ASN A 78 -11.79 -14.54 -1.60
CA ASN A 78 -12.02 -14.47 -3.05
C ASN A 78 -11.19 -13.41 -3.81
N SER A 79 -10.11 -12.87 -3.25
CA SER A 79 -9.15 -12.05 -4.02
C SER A 79 -8.55 -12.89 -5.16
N PRO A 80 -8.37 -12.33 -6.38
CA PRO A 80 -8.52 -10.93 -6.76
C PRO A 80 -9.94 -10.49 -7.15
N VAL A 81 -10.88 -11.43 -7.30
CA VAL A 81 -12.24 -11.16 -7.80
C VAL A 81 -13.10 -10.41 -6.77
N GLY A 82 -12.91 -10.70 -5.50
CA GLY A 82 -13.70 -10.13 -4.41
C GLY A 82 -15.07 -10.80 -4.21
N GLN A 83 -15.93 -10.17 -3.41
CA GLN A 83 -17.30 -10.60 -3.12
C GLN A 83 -18.26 -9.41 -3.17
N ASP A 84 -19.55 -9.70 -3.34
CA ASP A 84 -20.59 -8.68 -3.33
C ASP A 84 -20.82 -8.09 -1.93
N ASP A 85 -20.60 -8.88 -0.87
CA ASP A 85 -20.80 -8.51 0.54
C ASP A 85 -19.49 -8.61 1.32
N ILE A 86 -19.47 -8.00 2.50
CA ILE A 86 -18.33 -8.02 3.43
C ILE A 86 -18.03 -9.45 3.92
N SER A 87 -16.82 -9.65 4.46
CA SER A 87 -16.47 -10.87 5.18
C SER A 87 -16.51 -10.65 6.69
N GLY A 88 -16.74 -11.71 7.46
CA GLY A 88 -16.75 -11.67 8.92
C GLY A 88 -18.09 -11.23 9.52
N SER A 89 -18.10 -10.93 10.81
CA SER A 89 -19.31 -10.55 11.56
C SER A 89 -18.97 -9.78 12.83
N GLY A 90 -19.93 -9.02 13.35
CA GLY A 90 -19.74 -8.20 14.55
C GLY A 90 -18.64 -7.16 14.34
N ASP A 91 -17.73 -7.05 15.31
CA ASP A 91 -16.56 -6.16 15.27
C ASP A 91 -15.33 -6.79 14.59
N ASN A 92 -15.52 -7.90 13.88
CA ASN A 92 -14.45 -8.60 13.16
C ASN A 92 -14.84 -8.79 11.69
N SER A 93 -15.16 -7.68 11.03
CA SER A 93 -15.55 -7.62 9.63
C SER A 93 -14.51 -6.89 8.78
N SER A 94 -14.46 -7.27 7.51
CA SER A 94 -13.51 -6.76 6.51
C SER A 94 -14.17 -6.52 5.16
N ILE A 95 -13.65 -5.55 4.41
CA ILE A 95 -14.03 -5.36 3.00
C ILE A 95 -13.48 -6.50 2.12
N THR A 96 -14.19 -6.78 1.02
CA THR A 96 -13.87 -7.85 0.07
C THR A 96 -13.93 -7.37 -1.38
N ASN A 97 -13.82 -6.05 -1.62
CA ASN A 97 -13.81 -5.50 -2.98
C ASN A 97 -12.76 -6.20 -3.85
N SER A 98 -13.03 -6.25 -5.16
CA SER A 98 -12.05 -6.78 -6.11
C SER A 98 -10.74 -5.98 -6.05
N LYS A 99 -9.62 -6.66 -6.31
CA LYS A 99 -8.30 -6.04 -6.28
C LYS A 99 -8.21 -4.87 -7.26
N GLU A 100 -8.74 -5.05 -8.47
CA GLU A 100 -8.76 -4.00 -9.50
C GLU A 100 -9.54 -2.75 -9.07
N SER A 101 -10.70 -2.95 -8.43
CA SER A 101 -11.55 -1.87 -7.95
C SER A 101 -10.86 -1.07 -6.86
N LEU A 102 -10.24 -1.78 -5.91
CA LEU A 102 -9.45 -1.17 -4.86
C LEU A 102 -8.26 -0.38 -5.44
N LEU A 103 -7.52 -0.95 -6.40
CA LEU A 103 -6.37 -0.29 -7.03
C LEU A 103 -6.76 1.02 -7.72
N ARG A 104 -7.86 1.03 -8.50
CA ARG A 104 -8.36 2.26 -9.15
C ARG A 104 -8.76 3.32 -8.12
N VAL A 105 -9.51 2.95 -7.09
CA VAL A 105 -9.92 3.91 -6.03
C VAL A 105 -8.72 4.44 -5.25
N MET A 106 -7.77 3.57 -4.86
CA MET A 106 -6.53 3.99 -4.22
C MET A 106 -5.75 4.96 -5.13
N ARG A 107 -5.65 4.69 -6.43
CA ARG A 107 -5.05 5.62 -7.40
C ARG A 107 -5.79 6.95 -7.47
N GLY A 108 -7.13 6.95 -7.51
CA GLY A 108 -7.93 8.16 -7.65
C GLY A 108 -7.85 9.10 -6.44
N VAL A 109 -7.70 8.56 -5.22
CA VAL A 109 -7.49 9.40 -4.03
C VAL A 109 -6.07 9.94 -3.91
N SER A 110 -5.10 9.29 -4.55
CA SER A 110 -3.68 9.41 -4.21
C SER A 110 -3.08 10.80 -4.46
N ASP A 111 -3.58 11.57 -5.43
CA ASP A 111 -3.12 12.94 -5.69
C ASP A 111 -3.62 13.97 -4.67
N GLY A 112 -4.56 13.60 -3.79
CA GLY A 112 -5.07 14.46 -2.73
C GLY A 112 -3.98 14.88 -1.74
N VAL A 113 -4.19 16.01 -1.07
CA VAL A 113 -3.28 16.52 -0.03
C VAL A 113 -3.77 16.04 1.33
N ALA A 114 -2.99 15.17 1.98
CA ALA A 114 -3.29 14.61 3.30
C ALA A 114 -2.89 15.55 4.45
N GLY A 115 -1.99 16.51 4.17
CA GLY A 115 -1.51 17.51 5.11
C GLY A 115 -0.27 18.21 4.57
N GLU A 116 0.48 18.85 5.44
CA GLU A 116 1.74 19.53 5.12
C GLU A 116 2.84 19.07 6.08
N ASN A 117 4.09 19.06 5.63
CA ASN A 117 5.23 18.81 6.49
C ASN A 117 5.66 20.05 7.29
N GLU A 118 6.69 19.94 8.12
CA GLU A 118 7.22 21.05 8.94
C GLU A 118 7.68 22.27 8.12
N LYS A 119 7.92 22.09 6.82
CA LYS A 119 8.32 23.14 5.88
C LYS A 119 7.14 23.71 5.08
N GLY A 120 5.92 23.25 5.33
CA GLY A 120 4.73 23.64 4.57
C GLY A 120 4.64 22.96 3.19
N GLU A 121 5.41 21.91 2.93
CA GLU A 121 5.35 21.16 1.67
C GLU A 121 4.19 20.16 1.75
N PRO A 122 3.37 20.03 0.68
CA PRO A 122 2.19 19.17 0.70
C PRO A 122 2.59 17.70 0.77
N ILE A 123 1.96 16.96 1.66
CA ILE A 123 2.08 15.51 1.74
C ILE A 123 0.87 14.88 1.06
N ARG A 124 1.12 13.91 0.17
CA ARG A 124 0.06 13.29 -0.62
C ARG A 124 -0.64 12.19 0.17
N VAL A 125 -1.87 11.91 -0.22
CA VAL A 125 -2.58 10.71 0.26
C VAL A 125 -1.76 9.46 -0.06
N PHE A 126 -1.13 9.39 -1.24
CA PHE A 126 -0.25 8.29 -1.61
C PHE A 126 0.86 8.01 -0.59
N ASP A 127 1.55 9.06 -0.11
CA ASP A 127 2.63 8.91 0.88
C ASP A 127 2.13 8.16 2.11
N THR A 128 0.94 8.53 2.59
CA THR A 128 0.35 7.92 3.77
C THR A 128 -0.15 6.49 3.52
N LEU A 129 -0.71 6.21 2.33
CA LEU A 129 -1.11 4.85 1.93
C LEU A 129 0.11 3.93 1.84
N TYR A 130 1.17 4.38 1.18
CA TYR A 130 2.39 3.61 0.98
C TYR A 130 3.06 3.27 2.32
N GLU A 131 3.18 4.25 3.20
CA GLU A 131 3.81 4.07 4.51
C GLU A 131 2.95 3.22 5.45
N SER A 132 1.62 3.34 5.38
CA SER A 132 0.73 2.42 6.09
C SER A 132 0.90 0.98 5.59
N GLN A 133 0.98 0.77 4.27
CA GLN A 133 1.23 -0.57 3.69
C GLN A 133 2.57 -1.14 4.12
N ARG A 134 3.64 -0.34 4.21
CA ARG A 134 4.95 -0.78 4.72
C ARG A 134 4.91 -1.16 6.19
N GLY A 135 4.29 -0.33 7.02
CA GLY A 135 4.14 -0.61 8.46
C GLY A 135 3.35 -1.89 8.70
N TYR A 136 2.23 -2.06 8.00
CA TYR A 136 1.43 -3.27 8.11
C TYR A 136 2.13 -4.49 7.53
N ALA A 137 2.87 -4.37 6.43
CA ALA A 137 3.67 -5.46 5.88
C ALA A 137 4.68 -6.00 6.91
N ALA A 138 5.34 -5.12 7.66
CA ALA A 138 6.23 -5.52 8.74
C ALA A 138 5.46 -6.28 9.84
N GLU A 139 4.31 -5.77 10.29
CA GLU A 139 3.47 -6.45 11.29
C GLU A 139 2.92 -7.80 10.77
N TYR A 140 2.59 -7.88 9.49
CA TYR A 140 2.09 -9.09 8.85
C TYR A 140 3.17 -10.17 8.75
N LEU A 141 4.41 -9.80 8.43
CA LEU A 141 5.58 -10.68 8.48
C LEU A 141 5.83 -11.19 9.90
N GLU A 142 5.62 -10.35 10.92
CA GLU A 142 5.78 -10.74 12.34
C GLU A 142 4.89 -11.92 12.75
N THR A 143 3.71 -12.04 12.16
CA THR A 143 2.79 -13.17 12.42
C THR A 143 3.23 -14.49 11.76
N GLY A 144 4.40 -14.51 11.09
CA GLY A 144 5.03 -15.73 10.57
C GLY A 144 5.43 -16.71 11.67
N ARG A 145 5.53 -18.00 11.33
CA ARG A 145 5.92 -19.06 12.27
C ARG A 145 7.30 -18.76 12.86
N GLN A 146 7.43 -18.85 14.18
CA GLN A 146 8.74 -18.87 14.84
C GLN A 146 9.38 -20.25 14.67
N VAL A 147 10.64 -20.29 14.27
CA VAL A 147 11.40 -21.52 14.03
C VAL A 147 12.74 -21.48 14.76
N PRO A 148 13.31 -22.62 15.18
CA PRO A 148 14.65 -22.64 15.76
C PRO A 148 15.71 -22.30 14.70
N GLN A 149 16.86 -21.76 15.15
CA GLN A 149 17.99 -21.39 14.30
C GLN A 149 18.48 -22.52 13.37
N SER A 150 18.41 -23.77 13.82
CA SER A 150 18.78 -24.94 12.99
C SER A 150 17.87 -25.17 11.78
N ALA A 151 16.68 -24.58 11.76
CA ALA A 151 15.74 -24.70 10.64
C ALA A 151 15.91 -23.60 9.59
N LEU A 152 16.83 -22.66 9.78
CA LEU A 152 17.04 -21.52 8.88
C LEU A 152 17.88 -21.86 7.63
N THR A 153 18.48 -23.06 7.58
CA THR A 153 19.18 -23.59 6.40
C THR A 153 18.23 -24.21 5.37
N GLU A 154 16.93 -24.14 5.62
CA GLU A 154 15.88 -24.69 4.75
C GLU A 154 14.77 -23.66 4.54
N ASN A 155 13.87 -23.93 3.60
CA ASN A 155 12.71 -23.08 3.36
C ASN A 155 11.76 -23.12 4.57
N VAL A 156 11.27 -21.94 4.94
CA VAL A 156 10.21 -21.81 5.94
C VAL A 156 8.94 -21.36 5.20
N THR A 157 8.08 -22.31 4.84
CA THR A 157 6.91 -22.06 3.98
C THR A 157 6.03 -20.90 4.44
N SER A 158 5.85 -20.71 5.76
CA SER A 158 5.07 -19.58 6.26
C SER A 158 5.72 -18.22 6.00
N TRP A 159 7.06 -18.16 5.93
CA TRP A 159 7.82 -16.95 5.61
C TRP A 159 7.70 -16.66 4.12
N ASP A 160 7.90 -17.69 3.29
CA ASP A 160 7.73 -17.65 1.84
C ASP A 160 6.35 -17.09 1.46
N VAL A 161 5.28 -17.69 2.00
CA VAL A 161 3.89 -17.27 1.73
C VAL A 161 3.64 -15.82 2.15
N LYS A 162 4.18 -15.37 3.29
CA LYS A 162 3.98 -14.01 3.77
C LYS A 162 4.76 -13.00 2.94
N ALA A 163 6.01 -13.31 2.63
CA ALA A 163 6.85 -12.49 1.79
C ALA A 163 6.26 -12.36 0.37
N ARG A 164 5.66 -13.43 -0.16
CA ARG A 164 4.86 -13.42 -1.39
C ARG A 164 3.74 -12.36 -1.33
N HIS A 165 2.92 -12.37 -0.28
CA HIS A 165 1.83 -11.40 -0.10
C HIS A 165 2.34 -9.96 0.02
N VAL A 166 3.40 -9.75 0.81
CA VAL A 166 4.03 -8.43 0.97
C VAL A 166 4.55 -7.91 -0.37
N GLY A 167 5.25 -8.76 -1.13
CA GLY A 167 5.75 -8.41 -2.45
C GLY A 167 4.61 -7.95 -3.36
N GLU A 168 3.56 -8.77 -3.48
CA GLU A 168 2.39 -8.49 -4.31
C GLU A 168 1.70 -7.17 -3.95
N ALA A 169 1.51 -6.90 -2.65
CA ALA A 169 0.91 -5.65 -2.19
C ALA A 169 1.77 -4.42 -2.51
N LEU A 170 3.08 -4.48 -2.22
CA LEU A 170 3.99 -3.36 -2.48
C LEU A 170 4.25 -3.14 -3.99
N GLY A 171 4.14 -4.20 -4.80
CA GLY A 171 4.13 -4.10 -6.26
C GLY A 171 2.95 -3.30 -6.79
N GLY A 172 1.75 -3.58 -6.28
CA GLY A 172 0.54 -2.81 -6.63
C GLY A 172 0.65 -1.34 -6.22
N MET A 173 1.19 -1.05 -5.04
CA MET A 173 1.42 0.32 -4.59
C MET A 173 2.43 1.08 -5.47
N ASN A 174 3.50 0.42 -5.90
CA ASN A 174 4.46 1.04 -6.83
C ASN A 174 3.82 1.36 -8.20
N ALA A 175 2.95 0.50 -8.72
CA ALA A 175 2.23 0.79 -9.96
C ALA A 175 1.34 2.04 -9.82
N ILE A 176 0.63 2.20 -8.68
CA ILE A 176 -0.15 3.41 -8.39
C ILE A 176 0.76 4.64 -8.40
N GLY A 177 1.89 4.60 -7.69
CA GLY A 177 2.83 5.73 -7.65
C GLY A 177 3.37 6.07 -9.05
N THR A 178 3.68 5.06 -9.86
CA THR A 178 4.19 5.27 -11.22
C THR A 178 3.13 5.87 -12.13
N ASP A 179 1.90 5.37 -12.06
CA ASP A 179 0.76 5.90 -12.80
C ASP A 179 0.48 7.38 -12.46
N MET A 180 0.53 7.74 -11.16
CA MET A 180 0.42 9.14 -10.72
C MET A 180 1.44 10.07 -11.37
N ILE A 181 2.70 9.65 -11.40
CA ILE A 181 3.78 10.46 -11.97
C ILE A 181 3.65 10.56 -13.51
N LEU A 182 3.12 9.53 -14.16
CA LEU A 182 2.89 9.51 -15.60
C LEU A 182 1.68 10.36 -16.02
N ASP A 183 0.57 10.32 -15.29
CA ASP A 183 -0.63 11.10 -15.60
C ASP A 183 -0.38 12.61 -15.61
N VAL A 184 0.45 13.11 -14.68
CA VAL A 184 0.84 14.54 -14.66
C VAL A 184 1.64 14.93 -15.90
N ARG A 185 2.50 14.04 -16.41
CA ARG A 185 3.29 14.31 -17.62
C ARG A 185 2.40 14.50 -18.84
N ASP A 186 1.36 13.69 -18.96
CA ASP A 186 0.45 13.77 -20.11
C ASP A 186 -0.49 14.99 -20.00
N ALA A 187 -0.72 15.49 -18.78
CA ALA A 187 -1.45 16.73 -18.52
C ALA A 187 -0.63 18.02 -18.74
N GLU A 188 0.70 18.00 -18.58
CA GLU A 188 1.56 19.20 -18.66
C GLU A 188 2.87 19.00 -19.46
N VAL A 189 2.89 19.46 -20.73
CA VAL A 189 4.14 19.75 -21.49
C VAL A 189 4.85 21.03 -20.99
N GLY A 190 4.54 21.52 -19.79
CA GLY A 190 5.25 22.67 -19.26
C GLY A 190 4.97 22.97 -17.80
N THR A 191 5.78 22.43 -16.89
CA THR A 191 6.82 23.21 -16.19
C THR A 191 7.61 22.33 -15.22
N ILE A 192 8.87 22.70 -15.07
CA ILE A 192 9.89 22.07 -14.21
C ILE A 192 9.52 22.29 -12.73
N ASN A 193 9.08 21.25 -12.01
CA ASN A 193 9.77 20.64 -10.83
C ASN A 193 8.98 19.42 -10.26
N ASP A 194 8.47 18.52 -11.12
CA ASP A 194 7.63 17.37 -10.72
C ASP A 194 8.25 16.45 -9.68
N GLN A 195 9.58 16.29 -9.70
CA GLN A 195 10.29 15.48 -8.72
C GLN A 195 10.08 15.99 -7.30
N ALA A 196 9.95 17.31 -7.10
CA ALA A 196 9.69 17.89 -5.78
C ALA A 196 8.25 17.66 -5.31
N ARG A 197 7.28 17.57 -6.24
CA ARG A 197 5.85 17.35 -5.92
C ARG A 197 5.58 15.96 -5.35
N TYR A 198 6.38 14.99 -5.76
CA TYR A 198 6.29 13.59 -5.38
C TYR A 198 7.55 13.11 -4.65
N ALA A 199 8.41 14.04 -4.22
CA ALA A 199 9.52 13.71 -3.34
C ALA A 199 8.94 13.26 -2.00
N TYR A 200 9.40 12.12 -1.51
CA TYR A 200 9.01 11.64 -0.19
C TYR A 200 9.48 12.62 0.89
N HIS A 201 8.53 13.10 1.70
CA HIS A 201 8.79 14.15 2.69
C HIS A 201 9.08 13.65 4.12
N GLY A 202 9.15 12.34 4.35
CA GLY A 202 9.33 11.80 5.70
C GLY A 202 8.06 11.91 6.55
N VAL A 203 7.64 10.78 7.13
CA VAL A 203 6.35 10.62 7.84
C VAL A 203 6.24 11.37 9.18
N GLY A 204 7.35 11.91 9.71
CA GLY A 204 7.41 12.45 11.07
C GLY A 204 6.32 13.48 11.42
N SER A 205 5.79 14.22 10.44
CA SER A 205 4.75 15.24 10.64
C SER A 205 3.31 14.74 10.47
N LEU A 206 3.07 13.49 10.03
CA LEU A 206 1.73 12.92 9.83
C LEU A 206 1.47 11.63 10.62
N ALA A 207 2.06 11.52 11.82
CA ALA A 207 1.78 10.40 12.73
C ALA A 207 0.28 10.15 12.96
N ASN A 208 -0.58 11.17 12.80
CA ASN A 208 -2.03 11.04 12.95
C ASN A 208 -2.75 10.43 11.73
N THR A 209 -2.09 10.27 10.59
CA THR A 209 -2.70 9.81 9.32
C THR A 209 -2.30 8.38 8.96
N ILE A 210 -1.32 7.82 9.65
CA ILE A 210 -0.87 6.44 9.49
C ILE A 210 -1.29 5.67 10.75
N PRO A 211 -1.74 4.41 10.62
CA PRO A 211 -2.09 3.60 11.77
C PRO A 211 -0.94 3.38 12.76
N VAL A 212 -1.29 3.07 13.99
CA VAL A 212 -0.33 2.67 15.02
C VAL A 212 0.07 1.22 14.81
N PHE A 213 1.34 0.99 14.50
CA PHE A 213 1.96 -0.33 14.40
C PHE A 213 2.71 -0.69 15.70
N GLY A 214 2.91 -1.98 15.95
CA GLY A 214 3.68 -2.44 17.11
C GLY A 214 5.19 -2.13 17.02
N ASP A 215 5.87 -2.06 18.17
CA ASP A 215 7.29 -1.70 18.28
C ASP A 215 8.23 -2.50 17.37
N VAL A 216 7.97 -3.79 17.18
CA VAL A 216 8.79 -4.64 16.31
C VAL A 216 8.63 -4.23 14.85
N ALA A 217 7.40 -3.96 14.42
CA ALA A 217 7.12 -3.49 13.06
C ALA A 217 7.77 -2.13 12.80
N GLN A 218 7.70 -1.22 13.77
CA GLN A 218 8.39 0.08 13.69
C GLN A 218 9.91 -0.09 13.52
N ARG A 219 10.56 -0.91 14.35
CA ARG A 219 12.00 -1.20 14.20
C ARG A 219 12.36 -1.79 12.84
N THR A 220 11.53 -2.69 12.33
CA THR A 220 11.70 -3.28 11.00
C THR A 220 11.64 -2.22 9.91
N VAL A 221 10.64 -1.32 9.95
CA VAL A 221 10.51 -0.22 8.98
C VAL A 221 11.66 0.76 9.08
N ASP A 222 12.08 1.11 10.31
CA ASP A 222 13.21 2.03 10.55
C ASP A 222 14.53 1.47 10.01
N ALA A 223 14.77 0.16 10.22
CA ALA A 223 15.94 -0.54 9.68
C ALA A 223 15.90 -0.63 8.14
N ALA A 224 14.71 -0.74 7.57
CA ALA A 224 14.47 -0.76 6.14
C ALA A 224 14.37 0.65 5.57
N THR A 225 15.40 1.50 5.76
CA THR A 225 15.43 2.86 5.22
C THR A 225 15.24 2.81 3.70
N TYR A 226 14.07 3.23 3.24
CA TYR A 226 13.68 3.16 1.85
C TYR A 226 12.79 4.35 1.49
N GLU A 227 13.09 4.94 0.34
CA GLU A 227 12.42 6.10 -0.21
C GLU A 227 11.81 5.72 -1.54
N TRP A 228 10.50 5.44 -1.53
CA TRP A 228 9.78 4.96 -2.70
C TRP A 228 9.80 5.94 -3.87
N SER A 229 9.82 7.25 -3.59
CA SER A 229 9.79 8.30 -4.60
C SER A 229 10.98 8.23 -5.55
N LYS A 230 12.17 7.91 -5.05
CA LYS A 230 13.39 7.78 -5.89
C LYS A 230 13.22 6.72 -6.97
N ASP A 231 12.54 5.64 -6.63
CA ASP A 231 12.41 4.51 -7.54
C ASP A 231 11.28 4.70 -8.53
N VAL A 232 10.15 5.26 -8.11
CA VAL A 232 9.08 5.64 -9.03
C VAL A 232 9.59 6.73 -10.02
N ILE A 233 10.40 7.67 -9.55
CA ILE A 233 11.05 8.67 -10.41
C ILE A 233 12.03 8.01 -11.39
N THR A 234 12.87 7.09 -10.92
CA THR A 234 13.82 6.36 -11.78
C THR A 234 13.08 5.48 -12.80
N GLU A 235 11.99 4.83 -12.38
CA GLU A 235 11.12 4.03 -13.23
C GLU A 235 10.49 4.88 -14.34
N LYS A 236 9.96 6.06 -14.01
CA LYS A 236 9.49 7.04 -15.00
C LYS A 236 10.54 7.30 -16.07
N GLU A 237 11.80 7.54 -15.68
CA GLU A 237 12.89 7.78 -16.62
C GLU A 237 13.18 6.56 -17.51
N ASN A 238 13.08 5.35 -16.96
CA ASN A 238 13.31 4.11 -17.70
C ASN A 238 12.17 3.78 -18.67
N VAL A 239 10.91 3.97 -18.25
CA VAL A 239 9.72 3.84 -19.12
C VAL A 239 9.83 4.81 -20.29
N ALA A 240 10.27 6.05 -20.04
CA ALA A 240 10.52 7.03 -21.10
C ALA A 240 11.64 6.61 -22.06
N ARG A 241 12.58 5.77 -21.61
CA ARG A 241 13.73 5.26 -22.39
C ARG A 241 13.51 3.87 -22.98
N ALA A 242 12.35 3.25 -22.76
CA ALA A 242 12.05 1.85 -23.10
C ALA A 242 13.05 0.83 -22.49
N ASP A 243 13.61 1.16 -21.32
CA ASP A 243 14.71 0.42 -20.69
C ASP A 243 14.17 -0.59 -19.66
N VAL A 244 13.37 -1.55 -20.14
CA VAL A 244 12.51 -2.47 -19.34
C VAL A 244 13.23 -3.19 -18.20
N SER A 245 14.52 -3.53 -18.37
CA SER A 245 15.29 -4.26 -17.35
C SER A 245 15.58 -3.46 -16.06
N ARG A 246 15.49 -2.12 -16.10
CA ARG A 246 15.75 -1.24 -14.95
C ARG A 246 14.48 -0.75 -14.26
N GLU A 247 13.31 -1.02 -14.85
CA GLU A 247 12.02 -0.45 -14.41
C GLU A 247 11.56 -0.94 -13.03
N THR A 248 12.08 -2.05 -12.49
CA THR A 248 11.54 -2.70 -11.27
C THR A 248 12.55 -2.83 -10.12
N ALA A 249 13.82 -2.51 -10.36
CA ALA A 249 14.91 -2.87 -9.45
C ALA A 249 14.83 -2.19 -8.07
N GLY A 250 14.40 -0.93 -8.05
CA GLY A 250 14.33 -0.14 -6.83
C GLY A 250 13.23 -0.58 -5.86
N GLY A 251 12.00 -0.73 -6.34
CA GLY A 251 10.89 -1.21 -5.49
C GLY A 251 11.09 -2.65 -4.97
N ILE A 252 11.75 -3.50 -5.76
CA ILE A 252 12.23 -4.81 -5.29
C ILE A 252 13.26 -4.62 -4.17
N ALA A 253 14.20 -3.68 -4.30
CA ALA A 253 15.19 -3.41 -3.25
C ALA A 253 14.53 -2.92 -1.96
N GLY A 254 13.53 -2.03 -2.03
CA GLY A 254 12.75 -1.60 -0.87
C GLY A 254 12.03 -2.75 -0.17
N THR A 255 11.39 -3.62 -0.96
CA THR A 255 10.70 -4.83 -0.45
C THR A 255 11.70 -5.79 0.21
N ASN A 256 12.86 -6.00 -0.41
CA ASN A 256 13.92 -6.84 0.13
C ASN A 256 14.51 -6.25 1.43
N ASN A 257 14.70 -4.93 1.50
CA ASN A 257 15.17 -4.26 2.70
C ASN A 257 14.18 -4.44 3.87
N LEU A 258 12.88 -4.41 3.59
CA LEU A 258 11.84 -4.68 4.59
C LEU A 258 11.92 -6.11 5.13
N ILE A 259 12.07 -7.09 4.23
CA ILE A 259 12.22 -8.51 4.60
C ILE A 259 13.54 -8.74 5.34
N ASP A 260 14.63 -8.11 4.92
CA ASP A 260 15.91 -8.18 5.62
C ASP A 260 15.81 -7.56 7.01
N GLY A 261 15.12 -6.43 7.18
CA GLY A 261 14.86 -5.81 8.48
C GLY A 261 14.06 -6.75 9.40
N TRP A 262 13.01 -7.37 8.87
CA TRP A 262 12.21 -8.35 9.61
C TRP A 262 12.98 -9.63 9.95
N ALA A 263 13.84 -10.11 9.05
CA ALA A 263 14.67 -11.28 9.29
C ALA A 263 15.76 -10.98 10.33
N ASP A 264 16.26 -9.74 10.38
CA ASP A 264 17.22 -9.28 11.38
C ASP A 264 16.64 -9.32 12.79
N THR A 265 15.35 -8.97 12.98
CA THR A 265 14.68 -9.09 14.29
C THR A 265 14.55 -10.53 14.80
N ARG A 266 14.88 -11.52 13.96
CA ARG A 266 14.86 -12.97 14.24
C ARG A 266 16.24 -13.62 14.23
N ASP A 267 17.31 -12.83 14.12
CA ASP A 267 18.67 -13.32 13.89
C ASP A 267 18.73 -14.28 12.68
N ALA A 268 17.94 -14.00 11.64
CA ALA A 268 17.76 -14.85 10.47
C ALA A 268 18.22 -14.19 9.17
N LYS A 269 18.72 -12.95 9.22
CA LYS A 269 19.22 -12.23 8.05
C LYS A 269 20.38 -12.98 7.38
N GLY A 270 20.29 -13.16 6.07
CA GLY A 270 21.27 -13.90 5.28
C GLY A 270 21.19 -15.43 5.40
N SER A 271 20.19 -15.96 6.12
CA SER A 271 19.89 -17.40 6.11
C SER A 271 19.19 -17.82 4.82
N ASP A 272 19.27 -19.11 4.48
CA ASP A 272 18.57 -19.65 3.30
C ASP A 272 17.06 -19.40 3.38
N ALA A 273 16.47 -19.53 4.57
CA ALA A 273 15.06 -19.21 4.81
C ALA A 273 14.72 -17.75 4.44
N ALA A 274 15.55 -16.79 4.83
CA ALA A 274 15.32 -15.37 4.55
C ALA A 274 15.58 -15.02 3.08
N GLU A 275 16.59 -15.61 2.45
CA GLU A 275 16.88 -15.41 1.02
C GLU A 275 15.78 -15.98 0.13
N ASN A 276 15.21 -17.15 0.49
CA ASN A 276 14.05 -17.71 -0.21
C ASN A 276 12.82 -16.80 -0.09
N ALA A 277 12.52 -16.30 1.11
CA ALA A 277 11.43 -15.35 1.31
C ALA A 277 11.59 -14.08 0.45
N LYS A 278 12.82 -13.53 0.33
CA LYS A 278 13.11 -12.41 -0.59
C LYS A 278 12.89 -12.79 -2.05
N GLY A 279 13.26 -14.01 -2.45
CA GLY A 279 13.00 -14.54 -3.78
C GLY A 279 11.50 -14.54 -4.13
N GLU A 280 10.67 -15.04 -3.22
CA GLU A 280 9.21 -15.09 -3.36
C GLU A 280 8.58 -13.70 -3.42
N ALA A 281 9.02 -12.79 -2.55
CA ALA A 281 8.57 -11.41 -2.55
C ALA A 281 8.92 -10.69 -3.84
N LYS A 282 10.14 -10.88 -4.36
CA LYS A 282 10.59 -10.28 -5.62
C LYS A 282 9.70 -10.70 -6.79
N GLN A 283 9.40 -12.00 -6.92
CA GLN A 283 8.55 -12.49 -8.02
C GLN A 283 7.13 -11.94 -7.89
N SER A 284 6.59 -11.93 -6.68
CA SER A 284 5.22 -11.51 -6.43
C SER A 284 5.04 -10.01 -6.53
N TYR A 285 6.09 -9.24 -6.23
CA TYR A 285 6.15 -7.81 -6.50
C TYR A 285 5.92 -7.51 -7.99
N ILE A 286 6.57 -8.26 -8.88
CA ILE A 286 6.36 -8.12 -10.32
C ILE A 286 4.90 -8.44 -10.67
N THR A 287 4.35 -9.54 -10.13
CA THR A 287 2.95 -9.93 -10.36
C THR A 287 1.96 -8.84 -9.93
N GLY A 288 2.03 -8.39 -8.68
CA GLY A 288 1.11 -7.37 -8.15
C GLY A 288 1.22 -6.04 -8.89
N ARG A 289 2.42 -5.70 -9.36
CA ARG A 289 2.65 -4.53 -10.21
C ARG A 289 2.00 -4.67 -11.59
N GLU A 290 2.15 -5.81 -12.26
CA GLU A 290 1.55 -6.04 -13.58
C GLU A 290 0.01 -6.12 -13.51
N GLU A 291 -0.54 -6.72 -12.45
CA GLU A 291 -1.98 -6.70 -12.17
C GLU A 291 -2.49 -5.26 -12.00
N ALA A 292 -1.74 -4.43 -11.27
CA ALA A 292 -2.09 -3.03 -11.09
C ALA A 292 -1.99 -2.22 -12.36
N TYR A 293 -0.94 -2.41 -13.17
CA TYR A 293 -0.89 -1.81 -14.50
C TYR A 293 -2.04 -2.27 -15.39
N SER A 294 -2.46 -3.53 -15.30
CA SER A 294 -3.63 -4.01 -16.05
C SER A 294 -4.91 -3.31 -15.60
N ALA A 295 -5.09 -3.09 -14.30
CA ALA A 295 -6.25 -2.38 -13.75
C ALA A 295 -6.28 -0.88 -14.14
N LEU A 296 -5.12 -0.22 -14.17
CA LEU A 296 -4.97 1.23 -14.40
C LEU A 296 -4.83 1.60 -15.89
N ARG A 297 -4.16 0.78 -16.71
CA ARG A 297 -3.89 1.06 -18.14
C ARG A 297 -5.03 0.70 -19.10
N THR A 298 -6.22 0.34 -18.61
CA THR A 298 -7.38 0.10 -19.49
C THR A 298 -7.82 1.32 -20.30
N ARG A 299 -7.21 2.50 -20.08
CA ARG A 299 -7.27 3.64 -20.99
C ARG A 299 -6.21 3.55 -22.10
N LYS A 300 -6.63 3.03 -23.26
CA LYS A 300 -6.16 3.50 -24.57
C LYS A 300 -7.35 3.66 -25.51
#